data_AF-A0A7X1V3W7-F1
#
_entry.id   AF-A0A7X1V3W7-F1
#
_cell.length_a   1.000
_cell.length_b   1.000
_cell.length_c   1.000
_cell.angle_alpha   90.00
_cell.angle_beta   90.00
_cell.angle_gamma   90.00
#
_symmetry.space_group_name_H-M   'P 1'
#
loop_
_entity.id
_entity.type
_entity.pdbx_description
1 polymer ?
#
loop_
_entity_poly.entity_id
_entity_poly.type
_entity_poly.pdbx_seq_one_letter_code
_entity_poly.pdbx_strand_id
1 'polypeptide(L)'
;MQEIQTVTYIDIANQGYPEGTARHVIREGKKLLVERGFQLYKNKRIGRIPKTIAEEILGFKIISKNDIIDTVLFATDIERGK
;
A
#
# COMPACT_ATOMS: atom_id res chain seq x y z
N MET A 1 9.59 7.47 15.03
CA MET A 1 8.14 7.15 14.99
C MET A 1 7.84 6.66 13.59
N GLN A 2 7.29 5.46 13.41
CA GLN A 2 6.92 4.98 12.07
C GLN A 2 5.70 5.76 11.59
N GLU A 3 5.82 6.42 10.44
CA GLU A 3 4.73 7.14 9.81
C GLU A 3 3.70 6.14 9.27
N ILE A 4 2.44 6.25 9.73
CA ILE A 4 1.36 5.39 9.23
C ILE A 4 0.95 5.93 7.86
N GLN A 5 1.56 5.37 6.81
CA GLN A 5 1.17 5.69 5.45
C GLN A 5 -0.24 5.17 5.18
N THR A 6 -1.12 6.04 4.72
CA THR A 6 -2.47 5.66 4.26
C THR A 6 -2.51 5.62 2.74
N VAL A 7 -3.31 4.72 2.20
CA VAL A 7 -3.50 4.53 0.76
C VAL A 7 -4.96 4.68 0.39
N THR A 8 -5.19 5.16 -0.82
CA THR A 8 -6.49 5.26 -1.49
C THR A 8 -6.56 4.24 -2.63
N TYR A 9 -7.74 4.09 -3.24
CA TYR A 9 -7.89 3.21 -4.40
C TYR A 9 -7.03 3.67 -5.59
N ILE A 10 -6.73 4.98 -5.70
CA ILE A 10 -5.90 5.52 -6.78
C ILE A 10 -4.45 5.04 -6.60
N ASP A 11 -3.94 5.03 -5.37
CA ASP A 11 -2.59 4.56 -5.07
C ASP A 11 -2.41 3.07 -5.40
N ILE A 12 -3.46 2.27 -5.16
CA ILE A 12 -3.49 0.85 -5.53
C ILE A 12 -3.62 0.70 -7.05
N ALA A 13 -4.46 1.49 -7.71
CA ALA A 13 -4.59 1.46 -9.17
C ALA A 13 -3.27 1.85 -9.88
N ASN A 14 -2.53 2.82 -9.34
CA ASN A 14 -1.22 3.26 -9.85
C ASN A 14 -0.14 2.17 -9.79
N GLN A 15 -0.34 1.13 -8.98
CA GLN A 15 0.54 -0.05 -8.92
C GLN A 15 0.27 -1.04 -10.06
N GLY A 16 -0.78 -0.83 -10.86
CA GLY A 16 -1.14 -1.70 -11.99
C GLY A 16 -2.41 -2.51 -11.76
N TYR A 17 -3.12 -2.29 -10.65
CA TYR A 17 -4.41 -2.96 -10.40
C TYR A 17 -5.55 -2.30 -11.19
N PRO A 18 -6.49 -3.09 -11.74
CA PRO A 18 -7.73 -2.56 -12.25
C PRO A 18 -8.47 -1.75 -11.17
N GLU A 19 -9.11 -0.65 -11.56
CA GLU A 19 -9.79 0.24 -10.62
C GLU A 19 -10.87 -0.49 -9.80
N GLY A 20 -11.58 -1.43 -10.42
CA GLY A 20 -12.56 -2.29 -9.72
C GLY A 20 -11.93 -3.09 -8.58
N THR A 21 -10.77 -3.68 -8.83
CA THR A 21 -9.99 -4.43 -7.82
C THR A 21 -9.49 -3.50 -6.72
N ALA A 22 -8.94 -2.33 -7.08
CA ALA A 22 -8.47 -1.35 -6.11
C ALA A 22 -9.58 -0.89 -5.15
N ARG A 23 -10.78 -0.60 -5.68
CA ARG A 23 -11.95 -0.24 -4.85
C ARG A 23 -12.40 -1.40 -3.97
N HIS A 24 -12.32 -2.64 -4.48
CA HIS A 24 -12.65 -3.83 -3.71
C HIS A 24 -11.72 -3.97 -2.49
N VAL A 25 -10.41 -3.80 -2.69
CA VAL A 25 -9.41 -3.84 -1.61
C VAL A 25 -9.71 -2.80 -0.53
N ILE A 26 -10.02 -1.55 -0.92
CA ILE A 26 -10.41 -0.51 0.06
C ILE A 26 -11.65 -0.92 0.85
N ARG A 27 -12.64 -1.54 0.20
CA ARG A 27 -13.87 -1.98 0.86
C ARG A 27 -13.60 -3.10 1.87
N GLU A 28 -12.84 -4.13 1.49
CA GLU A 28 -12.48 -5.22 2.40
C GLU A 28 -11.59 -4.71 3.55
N GLY A 29 -10.66 -3.79 3.27
CA GLY A 29 -9.81 -3.16 4.29
C GLY A 29 -10.59 -2.41 5.35
N LYS A 30 -11.64 -1.69 4.95
CA LYS A 30 -12.54 -1.04 5.90
C LYS A 30 -13.28 -2.03 6.78
N LYS A 31 -13.78 -3.13 6.20
CA LYS A 31 -14.48 -4.16 6.99
C LYS A 31 -13.55 -4.76 8.03
N LEU A 32 -12.34 -5.14 7.63
CA LEU A 32 -11.32 -5.70 8.53
C LEU A 32 -10.98 -4.71 9.66
N LEU A 33 -10.86 -3.43 9.35
CA LEU A 33 -10.61 -2.39 10.36
C LEU A 33 -11.79 -2.22 11.33
N VAL A 34 -13.02 -2.27 10.83
CA VAL A 34 -14.22 -2.21 11.68
C VAL A 34 -14.30 -3.45 12.59
N GLU A 35 -14.00 -4.64 12.07
CA GLU A 35 -13.91 -5.89 12.83
C GLU A 35 -12.83 -5.83 13.93
N ARG A 36 -11.70 -5.18 13.63
CA ARG A 36 -10.63 -4.90 14.60
C ARG A 36 -10.96 -3.81 15.63
N GLY A 37 -12.16 -3.24 15.60
CA GLY A 37 -12.63 -2.23 16.55
C GLY A 37 -12.47 -0.78 16.09
N PHE A 38 -11.93 -0.52 14.90
CA PHE A 38 -11.79 0.85 14.36
C PHE A 38 -13.09 1.33 13.71
N GLN A 39 -14.05 1.74 14.52
CA GLN A 39 -15.37 2.20 14.07
C GLN A 39 -15.33 3.41 13.11
N LEU A 40 -14.25 4.19 13.10
CA LEU A 40 -14.09 5.34 12.19
C LEU A 40 -14.23 4.95 10.71
N TYR A 41 -13.83 3.73 10.34
CA TYR A 41 -13.89 3.23 8.95
C TYR A 41 -15.29 2.80 8.52
N LYS A 42 -16.27 2.78 9.43
CA LYS A 42 -17.70 2.64 9.12
C LYS A 42 -18.24 3.88 8.38
N ASN A 43 -17.58 5.04 8.52
CA ASN A 43 -17.98 6.26 7.84
C ASN A 43 -17.69 6.20 6.33
N LYS A 44 -18.72 6.40 5.51
CA LYS A 44 -18.63 6.40 4.04
C LYS A 44 -17.66 7.45 3.49
N ARG A 45 -17.40 8.55 4.22
CA ARG A 45 -16.50 9.64 3.80
C ARG A 45 -15.01 9.29 3.88
N ILE A 46 -14.63 8.26 4.62
CA ILE A 46 -13.22 7.88 4.77
C ILE A 46 -12.83 6.96 3.61
N GLY A 47 -12.31 7.52 2.51
CA GLY A 47 -11.92 6.75 1.30
C GLY A 47 -10.53 6.10 1.35
N ARG A 48 -9.90 6.02 2.53
CA ARG A 48 -8.51 5.60 2.71
C ARG A 48 -8.41 4.48 3.75
N ILE A 49 -7.37 3.67 3.65
CA ILE A 49 -6.99 2.65 4.64
C ILE A 49 -5.48 2.72 4.90
N PRO A 50 -4.96 2.22 6.03
CA PRO A 50 -3.52 2.09 6.25
C PRO A 50 -2.88 1.17 5.21
N LYS A 51 -1.65 1.49 4.77
CA LYS A 51 -0.86 0.69 3.82
C LYS A 51 -0.72 -0.76 4.28
N THR A 52 -0.48 -0.96 5.58
CA THR A 52 -0.35 -2.29 6.20
C THR A 52 -1.58 -3.18 5.97
N ILE A 53 -2.78 -2.59 6.02
CA ILE A 53 -4.04 -3.31 5.79
C ILE A 53 -4.23 -3.62 4.32
N ALA A 54 -3.84 -2.70 3.44
CA ALA A 54 -3.88 -2.95 2.00
C ALA A 54 -2.93 -4.10 1.63
N GLU A 55 -1.71 -4.11 2.15
CA GLU A 55 -0.72 -5.18 1.97
C GLU A 55 -1.20 -6.52 2.52
N GLU A 56 -1.88 -6.51 3.67
CA GLU A 56 -2.46 -7.72 4.27
C GLU A 56 -3.53 -8.35 3.36
N ILE A 57 -4.40 -7.54 2.77
CA ILE A 57 -5.47 -8.02 1.86
C ILE A 57 -4.90 -8.48 0.52
N LEU A 58 -3.90 -7.76 0.02
CA LEU A 58 -3.25 -8.06 -1.24
C LEU A 58 -2.32 -9.28 -1.13
N GLY A 59 -1.79 -9.58 0.06
CA GLY A 59 -0.89 -10.70 0.31
C GLY A 59 0.57 -10.46 -0.11
N PHE A 60 0.92 -9.24 -0.54
CA PHE A 60 2.28 -8.84 -0.89
C PHE A 60 2.55 -7.39 -0.44
N LYS A 61 3.84 -7.07 -0.27
CA LYS A 61 4.26 -5.71 0.06
C LYS A 61 4.19 -4.81 -1.16
N ILE A 62 3.68 -3.61 -0.97
CA ILE A 62 3.61 -2.60 -2.01
C ILE A 62 5.00 -1.93 -2.08
N ILE A 63 5.77 -2.31 -3.10
CA ILE A 63 7.09 -1.76 -3.41
C ILE A 63 6.86 -0.48 -4.22
N SER A 64 7.49 0.63 -3.81
CA SER A 64 7.42 1.88 -4.57
C SER A 64 8.29 1.73 -5.82
N LYS A 65 7.87 2.27 -6.96
CA LYS A 65 8.59 2.13 -8.26
C LYS A 65 10.07 2.57 -8.21
N ASN A 66 10.44 3.38 -7.22
CA ASN A 66 11.80 3.86 -7.00
C ASN A 66 12.75 2.81 -6.40
N ASP A 67 12.24 1.78 -5.72
CA ASP A 67 13.08 0.80 -4.99
C ASP A 67 13.90 -0.11 -5.93
N ILE A 68 13.41 -0.30 -7.18
CA ILE A 68 14.13 -1.07 -8.20
C ILE A 68 15.41 -0.35 -8.61
N ILE A 69 15.34 0.98 -8.78
CA ILE A 69 16.50 1.79 -9.18
C ILE A 69 17.53 1.82 -8.06
N ASP A 70 17.10 1.97 -6.80
CA ASP A 70 18.00 1.96 -5.64
C ASP A 70 18.75 0.63 -5.51
N THR A 71 18.08 -0.50 -5.74
CA THR A 71 18.71 -1.83 -5.67
C THR A 71 19.79 -2.01 -6.73
N VAL A 72 19.52 -1.58 -7.96
CA VAL A 72 20.47 -1.70 -9.08
C VAL A 72 21.64 -0.74 -8.91
N LEU A 73 21.38 0.51 -8.47
CA LEU A 73 22.41 1.51 -8.21
C LEU A 73 23.38 1.04 -7.12
N PHE A 74 22.85 0.52 -6.01
CA PHE A 74 23.66 -0.10 -4.95
C PHE A 74 24.53 -1.25 -5.46
N ALA A 75 24.00 -2.10 -6.35
CA ALA A 75 24.75 -3.20 -6.92
C ALA A 75 25.89 -2.71 -7.83
N THR A 76 25.67 -1.63 -8.59
CA THR A 76 26.68 -1.07 -9.49
C THR A 76 27.75 -0.22 -8.78
N ASP A 77 27.44 0.37 -7.63
CA ASP A 77 28.38 1.20 -6.87
C ASP A 77 29.44 0.37 -6.12
N ILE A 78 29.13 -0.88 -5.78
CA ILE A 78 30.08 -1.81 -5.13
C ILE A 78 31.19 -2.25 -6.11
N GLU A 79 30.93 -2.27 -7.42
CA GLU A 79 31.92 -2.71 -8.42
C GLU A 79 32.89 -1.60 -8.87
N ARG A 80 32.69 -0.35 -8.45
CA ARG A 80 33.55 0.79 -8.84
C ARG A 80 34.54 1.22 -7.75
N GLY A 81 34.74 0.41 -6.72
CA GLY A 81 35.75 0.61 -5.70
C GLY A 81 36.97 -0.28 -5.93
N LYS A 82 37.82 0.09 -6.89
CA LYS A 82 39.21 -0.39 -6.97
C LYS A 82 40.15 0.79 -7.12
#